data_AF-A0A3D8HKH9-F1
#
_entry.id   AF-A0A3D8HKH9-F1
#
_cell.length_a   1.000
_cell.length_b   1.000
_cell.length_c   1.000
_cell.angle_alpha   90.00
_cell.angle_beta   90.00
_cell.angle_gamma   90.00
#
_symmetry.space_group_name_H-M   'P 1'
#
loop_
_entity.id
_entity.type
_entity.pdbx_description
1 polymer ?
#
loop_
_entity_poly.entity_id
_entity_poly.type
_entity_poly.pdbx_seq_one_letter_code
_entity_poly.pdbx_strand_id
1 'polypeptide(L)'
;MLFSSFTFIFVFLPIVWIVFHLLKKARFKSHYKVAKIFLIVSSLFFYAFWKVAYLPILLSSIIINYTLAKLILKNSTSLVALKSSATNGGGGITI
;
A
#
# COMPACT_ATOMS: atom_id res chain seq x y z
N MET A 1 -10.53 -16.67 -6.37
CA MET A 1 -10.66 -17.86 -5.50
C MET A 1 -11.06 -17.40 -4.12
N LEU A 2 -11.83 -18.18 -3.35
CA LEU A 2 -12.06 -17.88 -1.94
C LEU A 2 -10.78 -18.12 -1.14
N PHE A 3 -10.49 -17.26 -0.15
CA PHE A 3 -9.36 -17.46 0.77
C PHE A 3 -9.44 -18.78 1.54
N SER A 4 -10.65 -19.34 1.74
CA SER A 4 -10.86 -20.65 2.37
C SER A 4 -10.62 -21.84 1.43
N SER A 5 -10.32 -21.61 0.14
CA SER A 5 -10.13 -22.69 -0.81
C SER A 5 -8.80 -23.40 -0.56
N PHE A 6 -8.82 -24.73 -0.50
CA PHE A 6 -7.61 -25.55 -0.39
C PHE A 6 -6.59 -25.26 -1.50
N THR A 7 -7.04 -24.92 -2.70
CA THR A 7 -6.15 -24.54 -3.81
C THR A 7 -5.35 -23.28 -3.49
N PHE A 8 -5.89 -22.33 -2.73
CA PHE A 8 -5.15 -21.14 -2.32
C PHE A 8 -4.03 -21.49 -1.34
N ILE A 9 -4.36 -22.23 -0.27
CA ILE A 9 -3.39 -22.59 0.77
C ILE A 9 -2.30 -23.53 0.24
N PHE A 10 -2.67 -24.55 -0.54
CA PHE A 10 -1.74 -25.62 -0.95
C PHE A 10 -1.06 -25.41 -2.30
N VAL A 11 -1.59 -24.52 -3.16
CA VAL A 11 -1.00 -24.27 -4.49
C VAL A 11 -0.50 -22.84 -4.57
N PHE A 12 -1.37 -21.86 -4.41
CA PHE A 12 -1.01 -20.46 -4.61
C PHE A 12 0.03 -19.96 -3.60
N LEU A 13 -0.19 -20.18 -2.30
CA LEU A 13 0.70 -19.72 -1.25
C LEU A 13 2.13 -20.29 -1.35
N PRO A 14 2.35 -21.62 -1.49
CA PRO A 14 3.70 -22.16 -1.63
C PRO A 14 4.38 -21.70 -2.93
N ILE A 15 3.65 -21.57 -4.04
CA ILE A 15 4.20 -21.04 -5.29
C ILE A 15 4.68 -19.59 -5.11
N VAL A 16 3.83 -18.72 -4.57
CA VAL A 16 4.20 -17.31 -4.35
C VAL A 16 5.38 -17.21 -3.40
N TRP A 17 5.42 -18.03 -2.35
CA TRP A 17 6.51 -18.06 -1.38
C TRP A 17 7.84 -18.53 -2.00
N ILE A 18 7.82 -19.59 -2.80
CA ILE A 18 9.01 -20.11 -3.51
C ILE A 18 9.52 -19.05 -4.48
N VAL A 19 8.65 -18.49 -5.33
CA VAL A 19 9.04 -17.48 -6.32
C VAL A 19 9.58 -16.23 -5.62
N PHE A 20 8.94 -15.77 -4.54
CA PHE A 20 9.43 -14.65 -3.74
C PHE A 20 10.84 -14.91 -3.20
N HIS A 21 11.11 -16.11 -2.67
CA HIS A 21 12.42 -16.44 -2.14
C HIS A 21 13.48 -16.56 -3.23
N LEU A 22 13.12 -17.08 -4.41
CA LEU A 22 13.99 -17.12 -5.59
C LEU A 22 14.33 -15.71 -6.09
N LEU A 23 13.36 -14.82 -6.19
CA LEU A 23 13.55 -13.42 -6.58
C LEU A 23 14.41 -12.65 -5.56
N LYS A 24 14.26 -12.96 -4.27
CA LYS A 24 15.12 -12.41 -3.21
C LYS A 24 16.57 -12.93 -3.29
N LYS A 25 16.77 -14.19 -3.69
CA LYS A 25 18.09 -14.83 -3.80
C LYS A 25 18.84 -14.41 -5.06
N ALA A 26 18.15 -14.03 -6.14
CA ALA A 26 18.78 -13.45 -7.33
C ALA A 26 19.66 -12.27 -6.92
N ARG A 27 20.86 -12.09 -7.51
CA ARG A 27 21.87 -11.09 -7.08
C ARG A 27 21.97 -9.84 -7.99
N PHE A 28 20.85 -9.29 -8.48
CA PHE A 28 20.75 -7.99 -9.18
C PHE A 28 20.44 -6.75 -8.33
N LYS A 29 21.23 -5.66 -8.36
CA LYS A 29 21.09 -4.36 -7.62
C LYS A 29 19.69 -3.81 -7.22
N SER A 30 18.58 -4.30 -7.80
CA SER A 30 17.17 -3.95 -7.53
C SER A 30 16.24 -5.13 -7.12
N HIS A 31 16.79 -6.31 -6.77
CA HIS A 31 16.05 -7.52 -6.39
C HIS A 31 14.92 -7.31 -5.38
N TYR A 32 15.16 -6.49 -4.34
CA TYR A 32 14.13 -6.19 -3.33
C TYR A 32 12.93 -5.45 -3.89
N LYS A 33 13.10 -4.61 -4.92
CA LYS A 33 11.98 -3.91 -5.56
C LYS A 33 11.16 -4.89 -6.40
N VAL A 34 11.84 -5.75 -7.17
CA VAL A 34 11.18 -6.76 -8.02
C VAL A 34 10.41 -7.77 -7.17
N ALA A 35 10.98 -8.25 -6.07
CA ALA A 35 10.30 -9.16 -5.14
C ALA A 35 9.03 -8.54 -4.53
N LYS A 36 9.09 -7.25 -4.15
CA LYS A 36 7.92 -6.51 -3.65
C LYS A 36 6.84 -6.35 -4.72
N ILE A 37 7.22 -5.97 -5.93
CA ILE A 37 6.28 -5.83 -7.06
C ILE A 37 5.61 -7.18 -7.36
N PHE A 38 6.37 -8.26 -7.39
CA PHE A 38 5.83 -9.62 -7.57
C PHE A 38 4.77 -9.96 -6.51
N LEU A 39 5.00 -9.60 -5.25
CA LEU A 39 4.05 -9.84 -4.17
C LEU A 39 2.75 -9.05 -4.35
N ILE A 40 2.86 -7.78 -4.77
CA ILE A 40 1.71 -6.92 -5.07
C ILE A 40 0.92 -7.48 -6.25
N VAL A 41 1.61 -7.87 -7.33
CA VAL A 41 0.99 -8.44 -8.52
C VAL A 41 0.32 -9.77 -8.21
N SER A 42 0.96 -10.66 -7.43
CA SER A 42 0.34 -11.92 -7.00
C SER A 42 -0.94 -11.67 -6.21
N SER A 43 -0.95 -10.69 -5.30
CA SER A 43 -2.14 -10.31 -4.55
C SER A 43 -3.26 -9.80 -5.47
N LEU A 44 -2.94 -8.92 -6.42
CA LEU A 44 -3.89 -8.45 -7.43
C LEU A 44 -4.42 -9.59 -8.30
N PHE A 45 -3.55 -10.51 -8.73
CA PHE A 45 -3.92 -11.65 -9.56
C PHE A 45 -4.90 -12.58 -8.83
N PHE A 46 -4.66 -12.82 -7.55
CA PHE A 46 -5.59 -13.59 -6.71
C PHE A 46 -6.99 -12.96 -6.65
N TYR A 47 -7.06 -11.63 -6.52
CA TYR A 47 -8.32 -10.87 -6.57
C TYR A 47 -8.99 -10.94 -7.94
N ALA A 48 -8.21 -10.84 -9.03
CA ALA A 48 -8.70 -10.88 -10.40
C ALA A 48 -9.28 -12.25 -10.77
N PHE A 49 -8.76 -13.34 -10.18
CA PHE A 49 -9.11 -14.72 -10.50
C PHE A 49 -10.58 -15.06 -10.27
N TRP A 50 -11.31 -14.28 -9.45
CA TRP A 50 -12.73 -14.55 -9.21
C TRP A 50 -13.64 -13.77 -10.16
N LYS A 51 -13.44 -12.45 -10.25
CA LYS A 51 -14.18 -11.54 -11.14
C LYS A 51 -13.27 -10.37 -11.49
N VAL A 52 -12.66 -10.45 -12.67
CA VAL A 52 -11.74 -9.42 -13.19
C VAL A 52 -12.37 -8.02 -13.16
N ALA A 53 -13.70 -7.91 -13.30
CA ALA A 53 -14.44 -6.65 -13.24
C ALA A 53 -14.35 -5.91 -11.88
N TYR A 54 -14.17 -6.62 -10.76
CA TYR A 54 -14.04 -5.97 -9.45
C TYR A 54 -12.64 -5.42 -9.18
N LEU A 55 -11.63 -5.91 -9.90
CA LEU A 55 -10.25 -5.45 -9.77
C LEU A 55 -10.08 -3.96 -10.12
N PRO A 56 -10.54 -3.45 -11.29
CA PRO A 56 -10.44 -2.03 -11.60
C PRO A 56 -11.29 -1.19 -10.68
N ILE A 57 -12.46 -1.68 -10.22
CA ILE A 57 -13.30 -0.96 -9.25
C ILE A 57 -12.55 -0.76 -7.92
N LEU A 58 -11.92 -1.81 -7.40
CA LEU A 58 -11.09 -1.75 -6.19
C LEU A 58 -9.91 -0.79 -6.39
N LEU A 59 -9.17 -0.93 -7.50
CA LEU A 59 -8.02 -0.06 -7.79
C LEU A 59 -8.43 1.41 -7.92
N SER A 60 -9.49 1.69 -8.67
CA SER A 60 -10.04 3.04 -8.80
C SER A 60 -10.44 3.61 -7.44
N SER A 61 -11.08 2.82 -6.58
CA SER A 61 -11.42 3.25 -5.22
C SER A 61 -10.18 3.60 -4.40
N ILE A 62 -9.14 2.76 -4.43
CA ILE A 62 -7.89 3.00 -3.70
C ILE A 62 -7.20 4.27 -4.21
N ILE A 63 -7.11 4.43 -5.53
CA ILE A 63 -6.43 5.57 -6.18
C ILE A 63 -7.16 6.87 -5.84
N ILE A 64 -8.48 6.90 -6.00
CA ILE A 64 -9.29 8.09 -5.70
C ILE A 64 -9.17 8.45 -4.23
N ASN A 65 -9.34 7.47 -3.33
CA ASN A 65 -9.25 7.72 -1.89
C ASN A 65 -7.85 8.19 -1.46
N TYR A 66 -6.80 7.58 -1.99
CA TYR A 66 -5.43 8.00 -1.71
C TYR A 66 -5.14 9.41 -2.24
N THR A 67 -5.67 9.76 -3.42
CA THR A 67 -5.52 11.09 -4.01
C THR A 67 -6.24 12.14 -3.17
N LEU A 68 -7.48 11.86 -2.76
CA LEU A 68 -8.26 12.73 -1.87
C LEU A 68 -7.55 12.93 -0.53
N ALA A 69 -7.08 11.86 0.11
CA ALA A 69 -6.33 11.94 1.35
C ALA A 69 -5.07 12.82 1.22
N LYS A 70 -4.33 12.67 0.11
CA LYS A 70 -3.14 13.49 -0.17
C LYS A 70 -3.48 14.97 -0.39
N LEU A 71 -4.59 15.27 -1.06
CA LEU A 71 -5.08 16.64 -1.24
C LEU A 71 -5.51 17.27 0.09
N ILE A 72 -6.18 16.51 0.95
CA ILE A 72 -6.59 16.96 2.29
C ILE A 72 -5.34 17.25 3.13
N LEU A 73 -4.39 16.32 3.23
CA LEU A 73 -3.15 16.50 4.00
C LEU A 73 -2.34 17.73 3.54
N LYS A 74 -2.27 17.96 2.22
CA LYS A 74 -1.60 19.15 1.67
C LYS A 74 -2.23 20.46 2.18
N ASN A 75 -3.56 20.52 2.29
CA ASN A 75 -4.27 21.69 2.79
C ASN A 75 -4.27 21.82 4.32
N SER A 76 -4.25 20.71 5.06
CA SER A 76 -4.17 20.73 6.53
C SER A 76 -2.79 21.12 7.07
N THR A 77 -1.73 20.99 6.26
CA THR A 77 -0.36 21.34 6.66
C THR A 77 -0.21 22.85 6.91
N SER A 78 -0.92 23.71 6.17
CA SER A 78 -0.89 25.16 6.43
C SER A 78 -1.58 25.51 7.75
N LEU A 79 -2.69 24.85 8.09
CA LEU A 79 -3.41 25.10 9.34
C LEU A 79 -2.69 24.55 10.57
N VAL A 80 -2.00 23.41 10.48
CA VAL A 80 -1.17 22.88 11.57
C VAL A 80 0.10 23.73 11.75
N ALA A 81 0.73 24.18 10.67
CA ALA A 81 1.87 25.10 10.74
C ALA A 81 1.47 26.48 11.33
N LEU A 82 0.36 27.06 10.87
CA LEU A 82 -0.16 28.32 11.40
C LEU A 82 -0.65 28.19 12.85
N LYS A 83 -1.29 27.08 13.23
CA LYS A 83 -1.69 26.81 14.62
C LYS A 83 -0.46 26.62 15.52
N SER A 84 0.59 25.94 15.05
CA SER A 84 1.85 25.78 15.79
C SER A 84 2.64 27.08 15.96
N SER A 85 2.54 28.02 15.01
CA SER A 85 3.11 29.37 15.14
C SER A 85 2.26 30.28 16.02
N ALA A 86 0.94 30.16 15.99
CA ALA A 86 0.03 30.90 16.87
C ALA A 86 0.11 30.44 18.34
N THR A 87 0.41 29.16 18.60
CA THR A 87 0.60 28.64 19.96
C THR A 87 1.99 28.90 20.55
N ASN A 88 2.99 29.24 19.73
CA ASN A 88 4.33 29.63 20.19
C ASN A 88 4.54 31.16 20.25
N GLY A 89 3.58 31.96 19.78
CA GLY A 89 3.72 33.42 19.65
C GLY A 89 2.96 34.25 20.69
N GLY A 90 2.29 33.64 21.67
CA GLY A 90 1.45 34.35 22.62
C GLY A 90 1.60 33.84 24.05
N GLY A 91 2.58 34.38 24.78
CA GLY A 91 2.69 34.18 26.23
C GLY A 91 4.14 34.16 26.73
N GLY A 92 4.76 35.34 26.80
CA GLY A 92 5.89 35.51 27.70
C GLY A 92 5.43 35.61 29.17
N ILE A 93 6.37 35.29 30.06
CA ILE A 93 6.53 35.75 31.45
C ILE A 93 5.93 34.84 32.56
N THR A 94 6.80 34.57 33.56
CA THR A 94 6.56 34.14 34.96
C THR A 94 5.97 32.74 35.17
N ILE A 95 6.60 31.79 35.85
CA ILE A 95 7.53 31.78 37.00
C ILE A 95 8.46 30.56 36.91
#